data_AF-A0A6A6WXL2-F1
#
_entry.id   AF-A0A6A6WXL2-F1
#
_cell.length_a   1.000
_cell.length_b   1.000
_cell.length_c   1.000
_cell.angle_alpha   90.00
_cell.angle_beta   90.00
_cell.angle_gamma   90.00
#
_symmetry.space_group_name_H-M   'P 1'
#
loop_
_entity.id
_entity.type
_entity.pdbx_description
1 polymer ?
#
loop_
_entity_poly.entity_id
_entity_poly.type
_entity_poly.pdbx_seq_one_letter_code
_entity_poly.pdbx_strand_id
1 'polypeptide(L)'
;PPHRFHLPPPEQPLRVHIEGPLLALQKLLPEVSWHLTTHSPEFPMSGGPKLAELAFQKIYGRKVQPDVAGDMVVRDEYMGWIPEAPPMIDYYGVTFDHLVPTDDTNPEVLQINILEIEDDAGRYAIRHNQFVINPADYIGKQVLGAPRCCSTRKGTTDRERINGAVNARIGNTI
;
A
#
# COMPACT_ATOMS: atom_id res chain seq x y z
N PRO A 1 -19.46 -10.53 1.81
CA PRO A 1 -18.32 -11.45 2.00
C PRO A 1 -17.00 -10.70 1.87
N PRO A 2 -16.04 -10.85 2.80
CA PRO A 2 -14.69 -10.39 2.53
C PRO A 2 -14.17 -11.16 1.29
N HIS A 3 -13.48 -10.46 0.39
CA HIS A 3 -12.96 -11.03 -0.86
C HIS A 3 -12.06 -12.25 -0.59
N ARG A 4 -11.92 -13.18 -1.55
CA ARG A 4 -11.09 -14.40 -1.38
C ARG A 4 -9.63 -14.14 -0.99
N PHE A 5 -9.13 -12.92 -1.26
CA PHE A 5 -7.78 -12.47 -0.91
C PHE A 5 -7.76 -11.47 0.25
N HIS A 6 -8.80 -11.42 1.09
CA HIS A 6 -8.81 -10.57 2.28
C HIS A 6 -7.67 -10.93 3.25
N LEU A 7 -7.34 -12.23 3.35
CA LEU A 7 -6.17 -12.79 3.99
C LEU A 7 -5.62 -13.88 3.06
N PRO A 8 -4.74 -13.54 2.11
CA PRO A 8 -4.28 -14.50 1.11
C PRO A 8 -3.43 -15.61 1.77
N PRO A 9 -3.52 -16.85 1.28
CA PRO A 9 -2.60 -17.91 1.67
C PRO A 9 -1.14 -17.52 1.40
N PRO A 10 -0.16 -17.97 2.21
CA PRO A 10 1.25 -17.64 2.01
C PRO A 10 1.84 -18.09 0.66
N GLU A 11 1.22 -19.06 -0.01
CA GLU A 11 1.67 -19.59 -1.30
C GLU A 11 0.98 -18.93 -2.49
N GLN A 12 0.01 -18.03 -2.25
CA GLN A 12 -0.78 -17.40 -3.31
C GLN A 12 0.03 -16.30 -4.01
N PRO A 13 0.31 -16.43 -5.33
CA PRO A 13 0.86 -15.34 -6.11
C PRO A 13 -0.09 -14.14 -6.08
N LEU A 14 0.42 -12.98 -5.69
CA LEU A 14 -0.39 -11.78 -5.51
C LEU A 14 0.45 -10.52 -5.62
N ARG A 15 -0.07 -9.52 -6.34
CA ARG A 15 0.44 -8.16 -6.27
C ARG A 15 -0.26 -7.41 -5.14
N VAL A 16 0.52 -6.86 -4.23
CA VAL A 16 0.00 -6.10 -3.09
C VAL A 16 0.30 -4.63 -3.31
N HIS A 17 -0.71 -3.80 -3.10
CA HIS A 17 -0.56 -2.35 -3.07
C HIS A 17 -1.04 -1.84 -1.72
N ILE A 18 -0.19 -1.10 -1.02
CA ILE A 18 -0.53 -0.45 0.24
C ILE A 18 -0.29 1.05 0.11
N GLU A 19 -1.29 1.85 0.42
CA GLU A 19 -1.23 3.31 0.27
C GLU A 19 -1.96 4.04 1.40
N GLY A 20 -1.54 5.27 1.69
CA GLY A 20 -2.12 6.06 2.77
C GLY A 20 -1.64 7.50 2.83
N PRO A 21 -2.28 8.32 3.68
CA PRO A 21 -1.81 9.67 3.99
C PRO A 21 -0.39 9.63 4.56
N LEU A 22 0.46 10.56 4.13
CA LEU A 22 1.86 10.61 4.55
C LEU A 22 1.99 10.75 6.06
N LEU A 23 1.09 11.50 6.71
CA LEU A 23 1.07 11.65 8.17
C LEU A 23 0.91 10.30 8.90
N ALA A 24 0.04 9.42 8.39
CA ALA A 24 -0.12 8.08 8.93
C ALA A 24 1.16 7.24 8.76
N LEU A 25 1.77 7.35 7.58
CA LEU A 25 2.99 6.62 7.23
C LEU A 25 4.21 7.08 8.03
N GLN A 26 4.31 8.37 8.33
CA GLN A 26 5.36 8.92 9.20
C GLN A 26 5.25 8.39 10.63
N LYS A 27 4.03 8.20 11.16
CA LYS A 27 3.82 7.55 12.47
C LYS A 27 4.21 6.07 12.41
N LEU A 28 3.91 5.41 11.30
CA LEU A 28 4.17 3.98 11.11
C LEU A 28 5.66 3.68 10.90
N LEU A 29 6.38 4.58 10.24
CA LEU A 29 7.78 4.48 9.86
C LEU A 29 8.52 5.79 10.22
N PRO A 30 8.70 6.09 11.53
CA PRO A 30 9.27 7.36 11.97
C PRO A 30 10.75 7.54 11.60
N GLU A 31 11.46 6.43 11.36
CA GLU A 31 12.88 6.43 10.99
C GLU A 31 13.11 6.66 9.49
N VAL A 32 12.05 6.69 8.67
CA VAL A 32 12.13 6.93 7.23
C VAL A 32 12.10 8.43 6.96
N SER A 33 13.04 8.92 6.15
CA SER A 33 12.97 10.28 5.62
C SER A 33 12.00 10.34 4.45
N TRP A 34 10.96 11.15 4.62
CA TRP A 34 9.94 11.42 3.60
C TRP A 34 10.15 12.75 2.87
N HIS A 35 11.26 13.44 3.15
CA HIS A 35 11.57 14.71 2.53
C HIS A 35 12.08 14.50 1.10
N LEU A 36 11.48 15.21 0.14
CA LEU A 36 11.80 15.12 -1.28
C LEU A 36 12.46 16.41 -1.76
N THR A 37 13.48 16.27 -2.61
CA THR A 37 14.20 17.40 -3.22
C THR A 37 13.87 17.57 -4.71
N THR A 38 13.14 16.62 -5.29
CA THR A 38 12.79 16.57 -6.72
C THR A 38 11.43 15.89 -6.93
N HIS A 39 10.75 16.23 -8.03
CA HIS A 39 9.52 15.56 -8.48
C HIS A 39 9.75 14.20 -9.17
N SER A 40 11.01 13.76 -9.24
CA SER A 40 11.39 12.46 -9.79
C SER A 40 12.45 11.82 -8.89
N PRO A 41 12.08 11.42 -7.66
CA PRO A 41 13.01 10.74 -6.76
C PRO A 41 13.46 9.41 -7.35
N GLU A 42 14.63 8.95 -6.92
CA GLU A 42 15.15 7.63 -7.28
C GLU A 42 14.23 6.53 -6.75
N PHE A 43 14.02 5.50 -7.57
CA PHE A 43 13.24 4.34 -7.21
C PHE A 43 14.15 3.16 -6.84
N PRO A 44 13.83 2.41 -5.77
CA PRO A 44 12.78 2.69 -4.82
C PRO A 44 13.18 3.82 -3.84
N MET A 45 12.21 4.61 -3.39
CA MET A 45 12.40 5.49 -2.24
C MET A 45 12.67 4.67 -0.99
N SER A 46 13.37 5.25 0.00
CA SER A 46 13.67 4.56 1.27
C SER A 46 12.42 4.05 2.01
N GLY A 47 11.28 4.74 1.87
CA GLY A 47 10.01 4.34 2.49
C GLY A 47 9.33 3.14 1.84
N GLY A 48 9.53 2.90 0.54
CA GLY A 48 8.82 1.86 -0.20
C GLY A 48 9.14 0.46 0.30
N PRO A 49 10.42 0.04 0.32
CA PRO A 49 10.81 -1.27 0.84
C PRO A 49 10.41 -1.47 2.30
N LYS A 50 10.48 -0.42 3.14
CA LYS A 50 10.10 -0.48 4.55
C LYS A 50 8.59 -0.68 4.74
N LEU A 51 7.78 0.02 3.96
CA LEU A 51 6.33 -0.14 3.99
C LEU A 51 5.91 -1.50 3.43
N ALA A 52 6.55 -1.95 2.35
CA ALA A 52 6.32 -3.27 1.77
C ALA A 52 6.69 -4.40 2.74
N GLU A 53 7.83 -4.31 3.42
CA GLU A 53 8.26 -5.29 4.43
C GLU A 53 7.27 -5.36 5.60
N LEU A 54 6.82 -4.21 6.10
CA LEU A 54 5.83 -4.15 7.17
C LEU A 54 4.49 -4.76 6.75
N ALA A 55 3.98 -4.39 5.57
CA ALA A 55 2.74 -4.92 5.03
C ALA A 55 2.84 -6.44 4.82
N PHE A 56 3.93 -6.90 4.21
CA PHE A 56 4.22 -8.31 4.01
C PHE A 56 4.17 -9.10 5.32
N GLN A 57 4.87 -8.61 6.35
CA GLN A 57 4.90 -9.28 7.66
C GLN A 57 3.51 -9.36 8.30
N LYS A 58 2.67 -8.33 8.12
CA LYS A 58 1.30 -8.31 8.64
C LYS A 58 0.36 -9.22 7.86
N ILE A 59 0.53 -9.34 6.55
CA ILE A 59 -0.31 -10.18 5.69
C ILE A 59 0.04 -11.67 5.89
N TYR A 60 1.32 -12.01 5.86
CA TYR A 60 1.78 -13.40 5.81
C TYR A 60 2.28 -13.95 7.16
N GLY A 61 2.35 -13.10 8.20
CA GLY A 61 2.76 -13.52 9.54
C GLY A 61 4.24 -13.92 9.67
N ARG A 62 5.05 -13.64 8.64
CA ARG A 62 6.48 -13.98 8.61
C ARG A 62 7.30 -12.86 7.98
N LYS A 63 8.61 -12.88 8.22
CA LYS A 63 9.55 -12.01 7.50
C LYS A 63 9.78 -12.50 6.07
N VAL A 64 10.21 -11.57 5.22
CA VAL A 64 10.68 -11.87 3.86
C VAL A 64 11.88 -12.82 3.94
N GLN A 65 11.90 -13.82 3.08
CA GLN A 65 12.95 -14.83 2.98
C GLN A 65 13.77 -14.59 1.71
N PRO A 66 15.02 -14.11 1.82
CA PRO A 66 15.84 -13.78 0.65
C PRO A 66 16.12 -14.94 -0.30
N ASP A 67 16.02 -16.18 0.19
CA ASP A 67 16.20 -17.42 -0.55
C ASP A 67 14.96 -17.87 -1.33
N VAL A 68 13.80 -17.26 -1.07
CA VAL A 68 12.57 -17.54 -1.81
C VAL A 68 12.45 -16.56 -2.97
N ALA A 69 12.61 -17.07 -4.19
CA ALA A 69 12.48 -16.26 -5.40
C ALA A 69 11.07 -15.65 -5.51
N GLY A 70 11.01 -14.34 -5.73
CA GLY A 70 9.74 -13.61 -5.84
C GLY A 70 9.08 -13.26 -4.50
N ASP A 71 9.74 -13.52 -3.37
CA ASP A 71 9.25 -13.16 -2.04
C ASP A 71 9.45 -11.66 -1.80
N MET A 72 8.36 -10.88 -1.88
CA MET A 72 8.34 -9.42 -1.75
C MET A 72 9.30 -8.69 -2.71
N VAL A 73 8.86 -8.49 -3.95
CA VAL A 73 9.59 -7.71 -4.96
C VAL A 73 8.91 -6.36 -5.15
N VAL A 74 9.54 -5.26 -4.74
CA VAL A 74 9.00 -3.90 -4.95
C VAL A 74 8.92 -3.62 -6.47
N ARG A 75 7.74 -3.18 -6.92
CA ARG A 75 7.41 -2.98 -8.34
C ARG A 75 7.08 -1.57 -8.72
N ASP A 76 6.48 -0.80 -7.83
CA ASP A 76 6.08 0.58 -8.11
C ASP A 76 5.84 1.37 -6.81
N GLU A 77 5.85 2.69 -6.92
CA GLU A 77 5.55 3.63 -5.84
C GLU A 77 4.61 4.72 -6.35
N TYR A 78 3.56 4.99 -5.57
CA TYR A 78 2.61 6.06 -5.82
C TYR A 78 2.93 7.27 -4.94
N MET A 79 2.92 8.46 -5.54
CA MET A 79 3.19 9.74 -4.87
C MET A 79 2.03 10.70 -5.12
N GLY A 80 1.27 11.02 -4.08
CA GLY A 80 0.25 12.06 -4.10
C GLY A 80 0.92 13.42 -4.00
N TRP A 81 1.39 13.95 -5.12
CA TRP A 81 2.04 15.27 -5.18
C TRP A 81 1.05 16.38 -4.86
N ILE A 82 1.48 17.32 -4.02
CA ILE A 82 0.71 18.54 -3.74
C ILE A 82 0.96 19.54 -4.87
N PRO A 83 -0.08 19.96 -5.62
CA PRO A 83 0.08 20.92 -6.70
C PRO A 83 0.67 22.24 -6.22
N GLU A 84 1.52 22.85 -7.05
CA GLU A 84 2.09 24.20 -6.83
C GLU A 84 2.96 24.35 -5.57
N ALA A 85 3.30 23.25 -4.90
CA ALA A 85 4.24 23.21 -3.78
C ALA A 85 5.67 22.89 -4.26
N PRO A 86 6.71 23.18 -3.44
CA PRO A 86 7.98 22.45 -3.54
C PRO A 86 7.74 20.94 -3.50
N PRO A 87 8.68 20.11 -4.00
CA PRO A 87 8.52 18.65 -4.02
C PRO A 87 8.04 18.09 -2.67
N MET A 88 6.74 17.83 -2.58
CA MET A 88 6.05 17.46 -1.37
C MET A 88 4.86 16.58 -1.72
N ILE A 89 4.67 15.52 -0.93
CA ILE A 89 3.57 14.59 -1.06
C ILE A 89 2.71 14.64 0.20
N ASP A 90 1.40 14.48 0.06
CA ASP A 90 0.47 14.25 1.18
C ASP A 90 0.03 12.79 1.26
N TYR A 91 0.36 11.99 0.25
CA TYR A 91 -0.03 10.60 0.12
C TYR A 91 1.10 9.79 -0.49
N TYR A 92 1.27 8.55 -0.03
CA TYR A 92 2.27 7.65 -0.57
C TYR A 92 1.74 6.22 -0.59
N GLY A 93 2.18 5.45 -1.59
CA GLY A 93 1.90 4.02 -1.67
C GLY A 93 3.06 3.25 -2.28
N VAL A 94 3.11 1.97 -1.97
CA VAL A 94 4.06 1.02 -2.56
C VAL A 94 3.32 -0.19 -3.10
N THR A 95 3.76 -0.65 -4.26
CA THR A 95 3.32 -1.89 -4.89
C THR A 95 4.46 -2.89 -4.85
N PHE A 96 4.19 -4.11 -4.39
CA PHE A 96 5.14 -5.22 -4.42
C PHE A 96 4.46 -6.52 -4.84
N ASP A 97 5.24 -7.41 -5.44
CA ASP A 97 4.81 -8.74 -5.81
C ASP A 97 5.19 -9.75 -4.73
N HIS A 98 4.30 -10.72 -4.50
CA HIS A 98 4.58 -11.94 -3.75
C HIS A 98 4.35 -13.13 -4.67
N LEU A 99 5.42 -13.87 -4.98
CA LEU A 99 5.42 -15.08 -5.82
C LEU A 99 4.79 -14.90 -7.22
N VAL A 100 4.65 -13.66 -7.70
CA VAL A 100 4.12 -13.37 -9.03
C VAL A 100 5.16 -13.76 -10.09
N PRO A 101 4.81 -14.58 -11.09
CA PRO A 101 5.70 -14.89 -12.21
C PRO A 101 6.17 -13.62 -12.92
N THR A 102 7.42 -13.59 -13.36
CA THR A 102 8.02 -12.39 -13.97
C THR A 102 7.36 -11.97 -15.29
N ASP A 103 6.72 -12.90 -15.98
CA ASP A 103 5.99 -12.72 -17.23
C ASP A 103 4.49 -12.40 -17.04
N ASP A 104 3.97 -12.46 -15.82
CA ASP A 104 2.60 -12.06 -15.52
C ASP A 104 2.49 -10.54 -15.39
N THR A 105 2.00 -9.90 -16.44
CA THR A 105 1.80 -8.43 -16.51
C THR A 105 0.45 -7.98 -15.92
N ASN A 106 -0.43 -8.91 -15.56
CA ASN A 106 -1.75 -8.61 -15.03
C ASN A 106 -2.14 -9.55 -13.88
N PRO A 107 -1.34 -9.65 -12.81
CA PRO A 107 -1.66 -10.51 -11.67
C PRO A 107 -2.93 -10.04 -10.95
N GLU A 108 -3.47 -10.91 -10.09
CA GLU A 108 -4.48 -10.51 -9.11
C GLU A 108 -3.88 -9.54 -8.09
N VAL A 109 -4.70 -8.62 -7.59
CA VAL A 109 -4.27 -7.51 -6.73
C VAL A 109 -4.99 -7.52 -5.39
N LEU A 110 -4.22 -7.31 -4.33
CA LEU A 110 -4.71 -6.91 -3.01
C LEU A 110 -4.34 -5.45 -2.74
N GLN A 111 -5.35 -4.58 -2.73
CA GLN A 111 -5.18 -3.21 -2.29
C GLN A 111 -5.50 -3.08 -0.79
N ILE A 112 -4.63 -2.39 -0.05
CA ILE A 112 -4.77 -2.06 1.37
C ILE A 112 -4.68 -0.54 1.50
N ASN A 113 -5.67 0.06 2.14
CA ASN A 113 -5.66 1.49 2.44
C ASN A 113 -5.31 1.69 3.91
N ILE A 114 -4.32 2.52 4.18
CA ILE A 114 -4.06 3.08 5.49
C ILE A 114 -5.03 4.24 5.69
N LEU A 115 -5.80 4.17 6.77
CA LEU A 115 -6.86 5.11 7.11
C LEU A 115 -6.37 6.06 8.19
N GLU A 116 -6.43 7.36 7.92
CA GLU A 116 -6.21 8.37 8.95
C GLU A 116 -7.44 8.44 9.85
N ILE A 117 -7.21 8.34 11.16
CA ILE A 117 -8.25 8.37 12.19
C ILE A 117 -8.21 9.67 12.99
N GLU A 118 -7.04 10.27 13.17
CA GLU A 118 -6.87 11.34 14.15
C GLU A 118 -7.46 12.68 13.70
N ASP A 119 -7.33 13.02 12.41
CA ASP A 119 -7.73 14.32 11.88
C ASP A 119 -9.24 14.59 12.02
N ASP A 120 -10.08 13.58 11.78
CA ASP A 120 -11.54 13.72 11.80
C ASP A 120 -12.24 12.86 12.85
N ALA A 121 -11.48 12.35 13.83
CA ALA A 121 -11.93 11.38 14.83
C ALA A 121 -12.53 10.09 14.21
N GLY A 122 -11.98 9.66 13.07
CA GLY A 122 -12.34 8.43 12.37
C GLY A 122 -13.66 8.50 11.62
N ARG A 123 -14.28 9.68 11.45
CA ARG A 123 -15.59 9.83 10.79
C ARG A 123 -15.56 9.28 9.36
N TYR A 124 -14.52 9.58 8.60
CA TYR A 124 -14.35 9.08 7.24
C TYR A 124 -14.17 7.56 7.25
N ALA A 125 -13.29 7.05 8.11
CA ALA A 125 -13.01 5.63 8.22
C ALA A 125 -14.26 4.82 8.59
N ILE A 126 -15.04 5.27 9.58
CA ILE A 126 -16.30 4.65 10.00
C ILE A 126 -17.32 4.63 8.86
N ARG A 127 -17.45 5.74 8.12
CA ARG A 127 -18.43 5.85 7.03
C ARG A 127 -18.10 4.96 5.84
N HIS A 128 -16.80 4.74 5.57
CA HIS A 128 -16.34 4.12 4.33
C HIS A 128 -15.84 2.69 4.48
N ASN A 129 -16.06 2.05 5.63
CA ASN A 129 -15.68 0.66 5.89
C ASN A 129 -16.87 -0.16 6.42
N GLN A 130 -16.81 -1.48 6.20
CA GLN A 130 -17.87 -2.44 6.52
C GLN A 130 -17.68 -3.10 7.89
N PHE A 131 -16.71 -2.63 8.69
CA PHE A 131 -16.41 -3.15 10.02
C PHE A 131 -16.47 -2.03 11.05
N VAL A 132 -16.70 -2.41 12.31
CA VAL A 132 -16.77 -1.47 13.42
C VAL A 132 -15.37 -0.93 13.68
N ILE A 133 -15.25 0.40 13.63
CA ILE A 133 -14.01 1.12 13.97
C ILE A 133 -14.31 1.94 15.22
N ASN A 134 -13.54 1.69 16.28
CA ASN A 134 -13.55 2.50 17.48
C ASN A 134 -12.31 3.42 17.45
N PRO A 135 -12.47 4.74 17.20
CA PRO A 135 -11.34 5.66 17.09
C PRO A 135 -10.40 5.66 18.30
N ALA A 136 -10.94 5.41 19.51
CA ALA A 136 -10.14 5.36 20.75
C ALA A 136 -9.11 4.22 20.77
N ASP A 137 -9.23 3.22 19.90
CA ASP A 137 -8.25 2.15 19.77
C ASP A 137 -7.05 2.56 18.91
N TYR A 138 -7.16 3.65 18.14
CA TYR A 138 -6.16 4.07 17.15
C TYR A 138 -5.50 5.40 17.51
N ILE A 139 -6.26 6.39 17.97
CA ILE A 139 -5.75 7.73 18.29
C ILE A 139 -4.57 7.63 19.27
N GLY A 140 -3.41 8.11 18.84
CA GLY A 140 -2.15 8.11 19.61
C GLY A 140 -1.57 6.71 19.89
N LYS A 141 -2.11 5.65 19.29
CA LYS A 141 -1.76 4.25 19.62
C LYS A 141 -1.28 3.45 18.42
N GLN A 142 -2.03 3.46 17.33
CA GLN A 142 -1.77 2.61 16.17
C GLN A 142 -2.45 3.15 14.91
N VAL A 143 -1.91 2.76 13.76
CA VAL A 143 -2.45 3.10 12.44
C VAL A 143 -3.33 1.96 11.93
N LEU A 144 -4.48 2.29 11.34
CA LEU A 144 -5.41 1.31 10.78
C LEU A 144 -5.11 1.07 9.29
N GLY A 145 -4.72 -0.16 8.94
CA GLY A 145 -4.72 -0.64 7.56
C GLY A 145 -5.93 -1.51 7.28
N ALA A 146 -6.64 -1.23 6.18
CA ALA A 146 -7.85 -1.95 5.80
C ALA A 146 -7.76 -2.45 4.34
N PRO A 147 -7.92 -3.76 4.09
CA PRO A 147 -8.08 -4.26 2.73
C PRO A 147 -9.27 -3.59 2.05
N ARG A 148 -9.10 -3.21 0.78
CA ARG A 148 -10.13 -2.53 0.00
C ARG A 148 -11.45 -3.29 -0.07
N CYS A 149 -11.39 -4.61 -0.01
CA CYS A 149 -12.59 -5.47 0.01
C CYS A 149 -13.47 -5.28 1.26
N CYS A 150 -12.97 -4.62 2.30
CA CYS A 150 -13.72 -4.23 3.49
C CYS A 150 -14.27 -2.80 3.41
N SER A 151 -14.02 -2.06 2.33
CA SER A 151 -14.59 -0.73 2.11
C SER A 151 -16.01 -0.82 1.58
N THR A 152 -16.81 0.23 1.82
CA THR A 152 -18.10 0.41 1.16
C THR A 152 -17.96 0.75 -0.33
N ARG A 153 -16.82 1.32 -0.74
CA ARG A 153 -16.49 1.57 -2.15
C ARG A 153 -15.92 0.31 -2.78
N LYS A 154 -16.49 -0.13 -3.91
CA LYS A 154 -15.99 -1.27 -4.66
C LYS A 154 -14.71 -0.88 -5.42
N GLY A 155 -13.62 -1.58 -5.17
CA GLY A 155 -12.33 -1.41 -5.83
C GLY A 155 -12.24 -2.00 -7.25
N THR A 156 -13.28 -1.82 -8.08
CA THR A 156 -13.38 -2.55 -9.36
C THR A 156 -12.29 -2.18 -10.36
N THR A 157 -11.68 -1.00 -10.22
CA THR A 157 -10.61 -0.49 -11.09
C THR A 157 -9.22 -0.69 -10.49
N ASP A 158 -9.11 -1.21 -9.26
CA ASP A 158 -7.84 -1.19 -8.54
C ASP A 158 -6.81 -2.11 -9.19
N ARG A 159 -7.24 -3.31 -9.63
CA ARG A 159 -6.36 -4.24 -10.37
C ARG A 159 -5.79 -3.61 -11.64
N GLU A 160 -6.64 -2.99 -12.45
CA GLU A 160 -6.23 -2.34 -13.71
C GLU A 160 -5.28 -1.17 -13.44
N ARG A 161 -5.63 -0.27 -12.51
CA ARG A 161 -4.80 0.89 -12.13
C ARG A 161 -3.42 0.46 -11.66
N ILE A 162 -3.37 -0.51 -10.74
CA ILE A 162 -2.11 -0.95 -10.11
C ILE A 162 -1.22 -1.70 -11.12
N ASN A 163 -1.80 -2.60 -11.92
CA ASN A 163 -1.03 -3.30 -12.95
C ASN A 163 -0.55 -2.33 -14.04
N GLY A 164 -1.38 -1.36 -14.44
CA GLY A 164 -1.00 -0.31 -15.38
C GLY A 164 0.18 0.53 -14.89
N ALA A 165 0.19 0.92 -13.61
CA ALA A 165 1.29 1.69 -13.02
C ALA A 165 2.62 0.91 -13.02
N VAL A 166 2.59 -0.37 -12.65
CA VAL A 166 3.77 -1.25 -12.72
C VAL A 166 4.27 -1.39 -14.16
N ASN A 167 3.36 -1.63 -15.11
CA ASN A 167 3.72 -1.78 -16.52
C ASN A 167 4.35 -0.50 -17.10
N ALA A 168 3.81 0.66 -16.75
CA ALA A 168 4.38 1.95 -17.14
C ALA A 168 5.80 2.15 -16.60
N ARG A 169 6.09 1.74 -15.36
CA ARG A 169 7.43 1.86 -14.76
C ARG A 169 8.49 1.03 -15.49
N ILE A 170 8.13 -0.17 -15.92
CA ILE A 170 9.07 -1.10 -16.60
C ILE A 170 9.15 -0.88 -18.12
N GLY A 171 8.45 0.15 -18.64
CA GLY A 171 8.45 0.46 -20.07
C GLY A 171 7.58 -0.48 -20.92
N ASN A 172 6.71 -1.27 -20.28
CA ASN A 172 5.71 -2.08 -20.96
C ASN A 172 4.47 -1.21 -21.20
N THR A 173 4.43 -0.47 -22.30
CA THR A 173 3.21 0.20 -22.75
C THR A 173 2.22 -0.88 -23.21
N ILE A 174 1.01 -0.88 -22.65
CA ILE A 174 -0.14 -1.68 -23.12
C ILE A 174 -0.57 -1.16 -24.50
#